data_AF-A0A265NBW9-F1
#
_entry.id   AF-A0A265NBW9-F1
#
_cell.length_a   1.000
_cell.length_b   1.000
_cell.length_c   1.000
_cell.angle_alpha   90.00
_cell.angle_beta   90.00
_cell.angle_gamma   90.00
#
_symmetry.space_group_name_H-M   'P 1'
#
loop_
_entity.id
_entity.type
_entity.pdbx_description
1 polymer ?
#
loop_
_entity_poly.entity_id
_entity_poly.type
_entity_poly.pdbx_seq_one_letter_code
_entity_poly.pdbx_strand_id
1 'polypeptide(L)'
;MNHKIEIIGLGAGDINQLALGIYKKLIGVKGVIYTRTLDHPVVQTLVEEGVRFEAFDAHYEEHDQFEDVYQSIVETLLTKAENEPVIYTVPGHPMLAEKTVQLLLEQKEVEVDVSGGQSYLDDLFTALKIDPIDGFQFVDGTAFERSRLDYRHHLIFCQVYDRFIASDIKLTLLEDLPADYEVVIVEAAGSDAEKINRIPLEELDHTIEISNLTSVYIPPAAEGLLNHTFTRLREVIAALRAPDGCPWDRAQTHETLREYAIEEVYELIDAIDDEDDEGIIEELGDILLQVMLHSQIGEDDGYFTVDDIILSITEKMIHRHPHVFADTQVESVDDVYKNWDELKKEEKGDRRKSVLDGIPKQLPSLAKAFKLQKKAAKVGFDWDDVKDIWQKLDEELREVQEAIKQDDQSEIEKEFGDVLFVLANLSRYYKINPETALNLTNQKFISRFSYIEKQLDQVEKDINKSTLEEMDELWNQAKERE
;
A
#
# COMPACT_ATOMS: atom_id res chain seq x y z
N MET A 1 26.58 -22.36 39.55
CA MET A 1 25.59 -22.76 38.53
C MET A 1 24.29 -22.22 39.05
N ASN A 2 23.70 -21.26 38.37
CA ASN A 2 22.43 -20.68 38.80
C ASN A 2 21.35 -21.76 38.73
N HIS A 3 20.42 -21.72 39.67
CA HIS A 3 19.26 -22.59 39.65
C HIS A 3 18.27 -22.11 38.60
N LYS A 4 17.41 -23.03 38.16
CA LYS A 4 16.45 -22.80 37.07
C LYS A 4 15.27 -21.95 37.54
N ILE A 5 14.76 -21.09 36.66
CA ILE A 5 13.46 -20.43 36.84
C ILE A 5 12.43 -21.21 36.03
N GLU A 6 11.37 -21.66 36.68
CA GLU A 6 10.20 -22.22 36.00
C GLU A 6 9.05 -21.22 36.03
N ILE A 7 8.59 -20.79 34.85
CA ILE A 7 7.45 -19.90 34.66
C ILE A 7 6.21 -20.74 34.40
N ILE A 8 5.17 -20.53 35.18
CA ILE A 8 3.92 -21.31 35.11
C ILE A 8 2.74 -20.38 34.84
N GLY A 9 2.03 -20.63 33.73
CA GLY A 9 0.76 -19.96 33.45
C GLY A 9 -0.39 -20.54 34.27
N LEU A 10 -1.17 -19.67 34.90
CA LEU A 10 -2.33 -20.08 35.69
C LEU A 10 -3.63 -20.17 34.88
N GLY A 11 -3.64 -19.72 33.62
CA GLY A 11 -4.85 -19.61 32.80
C GLY A 11 -5.65 -18.33 33.10
N ALA A 12 -6.73 -18.10 32.37
CA ALA A 12 -7.55 -16.89 32.52
C ALA A 12 -8.76 -17.07 33.48
N GLY A 13 -9.11 -18.31 33.82
CA GLY A 13 -10.28 -18.63 34.64
C GLY A 13 -9.95 -19.21 36.02
N ASP A 14 -10.84 -20.09 36.48
CA ASP A 14 -10.80 -20.66 37.83
C ASP A 14 -9.88 -21.91 37.94
N ILE A 15 -9.83 -22.49 39.14
CA ILE A 15 -9.01 -23.67 39.44
C ILE A 15 -9.33 -24.89 38.56
N ASN A 16 -10.54 -24.98 37.98
CA ASN A 16 -10.94 -26.11 37.14
C ASN A 16 -10.28 -26.07 35.75
N GLN A 17 -9.86 -24.88 35.30
CA GLN A 17 -9.11 -24.70 34.05
C GLN A 17 -7.61 -24.95 34.23
N LEU A 18 -7.12 -25.05 35.48
CA LEU A 18 -5.72 -25.35 35.73
C LEU A 18 -5.41 -26.80 35.39
N ALA A 19 -4.46 -27.02 34.48
CA ALA A 19 -4.04 -28.36 34.10
C ALA A 19 -3.63 -29.19 35.34
N LEU A 20 -4.21 -30.40 35.46
CA LEU A 20 -4.02 -31.26 36.65
C LEU A 20 -2.53 -31.53 36.98
N GLY A 21 -1.66 -31.59 35.97
CA GLY A 21 -0.22 -31.72 36.15
C GLY A 21 0.42 -30.52 36.84
N ILE A 22 -0.01 -29.31 36.46
CA ILE A 22 0.44 -28.04 37.06
C ILE A 22 -0.11 -27.90 38.48
N TYR A 23 -1.40 -28.17 38.69
CA TYR A 23 -2.03 -28.18 40.02
C TYR A 23 -1.25 -29.07 41.01
N LYS A 24 -0.99 -30.34 40.63
CA LYS A 24 -0.22 -31.28 41.45
C LYS A 24 1.20 -30.79 41.74
N LYS A 25 1.82 -30.10 40.78
CA LYS A 25 3.15 -29.52 40.95
C LYS A 25 3.11 -28.40 41.99
N LEU A 26 2.22 -27.42 41.84
CA LEU A 26 2.13 -26.24 42.72
C LEU A 26 1.87 -26.63 44.18
N ILE A 27 0.97 -27.58 44.44
CA ILE A 27 0.70 -28.07 45.80
C ILE A 27 1.86 -28.86 46.40
N GLY A 28 2.69 -29.48 45.55
CA GLY A 28 3.88 -30.20 45.98
C GLY A 28 5.03 -29.31 46.44
N VAL A 29 4.96 -28.00 46.18
CA VAL A 29 6.02 -27.04 46.50
C VAL A 29 6.03 -26.75 48.00
N LYS A 30 7.19 -26.94 48.63
CA LYS A 30 7.39 -26.65 50.07
C LYS A 30 7.92 -25.24 50.35
N GLY A 31 8.35 -24.54 49.30
CA GLY A 31 8.89 -23.18 49.35
C GLY A 31 7.84 -22.12 49.03
N VAL A 32 8.33 -20.91 48.75
CA VAL A 32 7.51 -19.79 48.27
C VAL A 32 7.45 -19.84 46.75
N ILE A 33 6.26 -19.63 46.19
CA ILE A 33 6.03 -19.43 44.76
C ILE A 33 5.89 -17.94 44.52
N TYR A 34 6.64 -17.41 43.56
CA TYR A 34 6.52 -16.01 43.17
C TYR A 34 5.36 -15.86 42.19
N THR A 35 4.53 -14.82 42.31
CA THR A 35 3.43 -14.58 41.38
C THR A 35 3.39 -13.12 40.93
N ARG A 36 2.96 -12.86 39.70
CA ARG A 36 2.77 -11.47 39.22
C ARG A 36 1.80 -10.71 40.12
N THR A 37 0.68 -11.35 40.47
CA THR A 37 -0.38 -10.75 41.27
C THR A 37 -1.06 -11.79 42.16
N LEU A 38 -1.54 -11.36 43.34
CA LEU A 38 -2.47 -12.13 44.17
C LEU A 38 -3.92 -12.04 43.67
N ASP A 39 -4.25 -11.08 42.80
CA ASP A 39 -5.58 -10.90 42.25
C ASP A 39 -5.84 -11.88 41.10
N HIS A 40 -5.92 -13.16 41.46
CA HIS A 40 -6.21 -14.25 40.53
C HIS A 40 -6.97 -15.39 41.24
N PRO A 41 -8.09 -15.89 40.70
CA PRO A 41 -8.92 -16.92 41.35
C PRO A 41 -8.13 -18.18 41.73
N VAL A 42 -7.29 -18.68 40.82
CA VAL A 42 -6.42 -19.84 41.07
C VAL A 42 -5.45 -19.62 42.23
N VAL A 43 -4.87 -18.42 42.36
CA VAL A 43 -3.94 -18.11 43.45
C VAL A 43 -4.67 -18.16 44.79
N GLN A 44 -5.86 -17.57 44.87
CA GLN A 44 -6.68 -17.58 46.09
C GLN A 44 -7.01 -19.01 46.54
N THR A 45 -7.46 -19.87 45.62
CA THR A 45 -7.75 -21.29 45.95
C THR A 45 -6.50 -22.05 46.41
N LEU A 46 -5.36 -21.87 45.74
CA LEU A 46 -4.12 -22.56 46.12
C LEU A 46 -3.58 -22.09 47.49
N VAL A 47 -3.78 -20.83 47.86
CA VAL A 47 -3.46 -20.32 49.20
C VAL A 47 -4.31 -21.01 50.27
N GLU A 48 -5.61 -21.20 50.02
CA GLU A 48 -6.51 -21.95 50.92
C GLU A 48 -6.07 -23.41 51.09
N GLU A 49 -5.47 -24.00 50.04
CA GLU A 49 -4.91 -25.36 50.05
C GLU A 49 -3.49 -25.45 50.64
N GLY A 50 -2.93 -24.32 51.11
CA GLY A 50 -1.68 -24.26 51.87
C GLY A 50 -0.43 -23.92 51.06
N VAL A 51 -0.57 -23.52 49.79
CA VAL A 51 0.53 -23.01 48.97
C VAL A 51 0.89 -21.59 49.41
N ARG A 52 2.18 -21.27 49.46
CA ARG A 52 2.67 -19.94 49.85
C ARG A 52 3.07 -19.15 48.61
N PHE A 53 2.42 -18.00 48.42
CA PHE A 53 2.76 -17.06 47.35
C PHE A 53 3.43 -15.80 47.89
N GLU A 54 4.37 -15.26 47.12
CA GLU A 54 4.93 -13.91 47.27
C GLU A 54 4.67 -13.18 45.95
N ALA A 55 3.95 -12.06 46.02
CA ALA A 55 3.52 -11.35 44.82
C ALA A 55 4.27 -10.04 44.62
N PHE A 56 4.32 -9.61 43.37
CA PHE A 56 4.94 -8.34 42.98
C PHE A 56 3.95 -7.18 42.90
N ASP A 57 2.74 -7.31 43.45
CA ASP A 57 1.72 -6.25 43.46
C ASP A 57 2.26 -4.92 44.01
N ALA A 58 3.10 -4.97 45.05
CA ALA A 58 3.72 -3.78 45.64
C ALA A 58 4.71 -3.05 44.71
N HIS A 59 5.34 -3.76 43.76
CA HIS A 59 6.25 -3.12 42.80
C HIS A 59 5.50 -2.23 41.81
N TYR A 60 4.21 -2.49 41.56
CA TYR A 60 3.37 -1.63 40.72
C TYR A 60 2.96 -0.32 41.41
N GLU A 61 3.04 -0.25 42.75
CA GLU A 61 2.78 0.97 43.52
C GLU A 61 4.04 1.85 43.69
N GLU A 62 5.23 1.29 43.47
CA GLU A 62 6.52 1.95 43.75
C GLU A 62 7.17 2.64 42.54
N HIS A 63 6.72 2.34 41.31
CA HIS A 63 7.32 2.86 40.08
C HIS A 63 6.31 3.61 39.20
N ASP A 64 6.71 4.76 38.66
CA ASP A 64 5.87 5.61 37.79
C ASP A 64 5.73 5.05 36.35
N GLN A 65 6.58 4.10 35.93
CA GLN A 65 6.55 3.50 34.60
C GLN A 65 6.51 1.97 34.65
N PHE A 66 5.65 1.37 33.83
CA PHE A 66 5.47 -0.09 33.75
C PHE A 66 6.76 -0.84 33.36
N GLU A 67 7.59 -0.24 32.51
CA GLU A 67 8.84 -0.88 32.04
C GLU A 67 9.83 -1.10 33.19
N ASP A 68 9.94 -0.12 34.09
CA ASP A 68 10.79 -0.21 35.29
C ASP A 68 10.28 -1.28 36.27
N VAL A 69 8.95 -1.44 36.38
CA VAL A 69 8.34 -2.51 37.18
C VAL A 69 8.75 -3.87 36.65
N TYR A 70 8.63 -4.09 35.33
CA TYR A 70 8.97 -5.38 34.72
C TYR A 70 10.46 -5.71 34.90
N GLN A 71 11.35 -4.74 34.73
CA GLN A 71 12.79 -4.94 34.96
C GLN A 71 13.10 -5.28 36.43
N SER A 72 12.47 -4.56 37.38
CA SER A 72 12.63 -4.81 38.82
C SER A 72 12.20 -6.23 39.23
N ILE A 73 11.09 -6.73 38.66
CA ILE A 73 10.63 -8.11 38.87
C ILE A 73 11.65 -9.11 38.32
N VAL A 74 12.16 -8.88 37.11
CA VAL A 74 13.16 -9.75 36.47
C VAL A 74 14.44 -9.83 37.30
N GLU A 75 14.99 -8.69 37.72
CA GLU A 75 16.20 -8.63 38.56
C GLU A 75 16.02 -9.38 39.88
N THR A 76 14.86 -9.23 40.51
CA THR A 76 14.53 -9.93 41.76
C THR A 76 14.49 -11.44 41.55
N LEU A 77 13.82 -11.91 40.49
CA LEU A 77 13.73 -13.33 40.16
C LEU A 77 15.09 -13.94 39.82
N LEU A 78 15.94 -13.24 39.07
CA LEU A 78 17.30 -13.67 38.75
C LEU A 78 18.17 -13.78 40.01
N THR A 79 18.10 -12.79 40.89
CA THR A 79 18.83 -12.79 42.17
C THR A 79 18.42 -13.97 43.06
N LYS A 80 17.12 -14.31 43.10
CA LYS A 80 16.63 -15.48 43.83
C LYS A 80 17.13 -16.78 43.22
N ALA A 81 17.15 -16.86 41.89
CA ALA A 81 17.60 -18.03 41.14
C ALA A 81 19.11 -18.33 41.31
N GLU A 82 19.92 -17.38 41.78
CA GLU A 82 21.30 -17.67 42.18
C GLU A 82 21.39 -18.65 43.37
N ASN A 83 20.38 -18.64 44.25
CA ASN A 83 20.42 -19.33 45.54
C ASN A 83 19.52 -20.58 45.59
N GLU A 84 18.39 -20.57 44.89
CA GLU A 84 17.44 -21.69 44.89
C GLU A 84 16.60 -21.75 43.60
N PRO A 85 15.99 -22.91 43.26
CA PRO A 85 15.05 -22.99 42.15
C PRO A 85 13.83 -22.09 42.39
N VAL A 86 13.47 -21.31 41.38
CA VAL A 86 12.38 -20.33 41.46
C VAL A 86 11.21 -20.80 40.62
N ILE A 87 10.00 -20.74 41.18
CA ILE A 87 8.76 -20.88 40.42
C ILE A 87 8.10 -19.51 40.38
N TYR A 88 7.83 -19.02 39.17
CA TYR A 88 7.15 -17.75 38.93
C TYR A 88 5.84 -17.99 38.19
N THR A 89 4.71 -17.57 38.76
CA THR A 89 3.39 -17.74 38.14
C THR A 89 2.87 -16.44 37.55
N VAL A 90 2.26 -16.55 36.37
CA VAL A 90 1.61 -15.43 35.67
C VAL A 90 0.15 -15.78 35.34
N PRO A 91 -0.75 -14.79 35.32
CA PRO A 91 -2.10 -14.96 34.77
C PRO A 91 -2.04 -15.38 33.30
N GLY A 92 -3.05 -16.14 32.84
CA GLY A 92 -3.15 -16.53 31.44
C GLY A 92 -2.04 -17.49 30.97
N HIS A 93 -1.64 -17.32 29.71
CA HIS A 93 -0.58 -18.08 29.08
C HIS A 93 0.74 -17.29 29.12
N PRO A 94 1.87 -17.85 29.61
CA PRO A 94 3.09 -17.05 29.86
C PRO A 94 3.71 -16.42 28.60
N MET A 95 3.42 -16.96 27.43
CA MET A 95 3.90 -16.42 26.15
C MET A 95 2.98 -15.36 25.51
N LEU A 96 1.83 -15.04 26.13
CA LEU A 96 0.81 -14.17 25.55
C LEU A 96 0.73 -12.84 26.30
N ALA A 97 1.22 -11.76 25.70
CA ALA A 97 1.19 -10.40 26.25
C ALA A 97 1.85 -10.23 27.65
N GLU A 98 2.81 -11.09 28.01
CA GLU A 98 3.52 -11.03 29.30
C GLU A 98 4.98 -10.52 29.15
N LYS A 99 5.20 -9.22 29.38
CA LYS A 99 6.50 -8.58 29.18
C LYS A 99 7.60 -9.13 30.11
N THR A 100 7.29 -9.43 31.37
CA THR A 100 8.24 -10.04 32.33
C THR A 100 8.79 -11.37 31.82
N VAL A 101 7.93 -12.19 31.19
CA VAL A 101 8.34 -13.50 30.65
C VAL A 101 9.27 -13.33 29.46
N GLN A 102 8.99 -12.36 28.57
CA GLN A 102 9.88 -12.03 27.46
C GLN A 102 11.28 -11.61 27.95
N LEU A 103 11.36 -10.70 28.93
CA LEU A 103 12.63 -10.25 29.50
C LEU A 103 13.41 -11.39 30.17
N LEU A 104 12.73 -12.29 30.89
CA LEU A 104 13.35 -13.49 31.46
C LEU A 104 13.86 -14.48 30.41
N LEU A 105 13.26 -14.53 29.22
CA LEU A 105 13.73 -15.37 28.11
C LEU A 105 14.88 -14.73 27.33
N GLU A 106 14.97 -13.39 27.31
CA GLU A 106 16.03 -12.65 26.62
C GLU A 106 17.38 -12.68 27.37
N GLN A 107 17.36 -12.76 28.70
CA GLN A 107 18.58 -12.90 29.52
C GLN A 107 19.26 -14.27 29.35
N LYS A 108 20.55 -14.36 29.70
CA LYS A 108 21.40 -15.56 29.48
C LYS A 108 22.03 -16.16 30.74
N GLU A 109 21.70 -15.59 31.90
CA GLU A 109 22.30 -15.89 33.20
C GLU A 109 21.68 -17.12 33.86
N VAL A 110 20.39 -17.34 33.62
CA VAL A 110 19.59 -18.41 34.22
C VAL A 110 18.82 -19.18 33.16
N GLU A 111 18.76 -20.50 33.29
CA GLU A 111 17.89 -21.34 32.46
C GLU A 111 16.43 -21.10 32.84
N VAL A 112 15.57 -20.86 31.85
CA VAL A 112 14.14 -20.60 32.04
C VAL A 112 13.32 -21.68 31.35
N ASP A 113 12.46 -22.37 32.10
CA ASP A 113 11.40 -23.21 31.54
C ASP A 113 10.07 -22.48 31.59
N VAL A 114 9.25 -22.66 30.55
CA VAL A 114 7.87 -22.17 30.52
C VAL A 114 6.94 -23.36 30.44
N SER A 115 5.93 -23.40 31.30
CA SER A 115 4.89 -24.42 31.27
C SER A 115 3.52 -23.88 31.69
N GLY A 116 2.47 -24.65 31.41
CA GLY A 116 1.11 -24.28 31.80
C GLY A 116 0.57 -23.05 31.06
N GLY A 117 -0.59 -22.60 31.53
CA GLY A 117 -1.38 -21.55 30.89
C GLY A 117 -2.23 -22.12 29.75
N GLN A 118 -3.54 -22.16 29.95
CA GLN A 118 -4.46 -22.24 28.82
C GLN A 118 -4.52 -20.83 28.21
N SER A 119 -4.24 -20.73 26.91
CA SER A 119 -4.53 -19.50 26.19
C SER A 119 -6.05 -19.38 26.06
N TYR A 120 -6.59 -18.19 26.26
CA TYR A 120 -8.03 -17.94 26.11
C TYR A 120 -8.50 -18.01 24.64
N LEU A 121 -7.60 -18.30 23.70
CA LEU A 121 -7.91 -18.53 22.28
C LEU A 121 -8.88 -19.70 22.06
N ASP A 122 -8.70 -20.82 22.76
CA ASP A 122 -9.62 -21.97 22.63
C ASP A 122 -11.03 -21.60 23.12
N ASP A 123 -11.09 -20.80 24.18
CA ASP A 123 -12.33 -20.27 24.71
C ASP A 123 -12.97 -19.26 23.74
N LEU A 124 -12.19 -18.38 23.12
CA LEU A 124 -12.66 -17.48 22.06
C LEU A 124 -13.22 -18.25 20.87
N PHE A 125 -12.51 -19.27 20.36
CA PHE A 125 -12.99 -20.07 19.24
C PHE A 125 -14.30 -20.79 19.59
N THR A 126 -14.41 -21.30 20.82
CA THR A 126 -15.63 -21.94 21.33
C THR A 126 -16.78 -20.96 21.46
N ALA A 127 -16.54 -19.78 22.05
CA ALA A 127 -17.51 -18.71 22.25
C ALA A 127 -18.04 -18.18 20.91
N LEU A 128 -17.14 -17.93 19.97
CA LEU A 128 -17.44 -17.43 18.62
C LEU A 128 -17.98 -18.52 17.69
N LYS A 129 -17.81 -19.80 18.03
CA LYS A 129 -18.15 -20.99 17.23
C LYS A 129 -17.49 -20.97 15.85
N ILE A 130 -16.19 -20.67 15.83
CA ILE A 130 -15.39 -20.60 14.60
C ILE A 130 -14.35 -21.72 14.58
N ASP A 131 -13.98 -22.17 13.38
CA ASP A 131 -12.91 -23.14 13.19
C ASP A 131 -11.61 -22.39 12.81
N PRO A 132 -10.54 -22.45 13.62
CA PRO A 132 -9.28 -21.78 13.28
C PRO A 132 -8.61 -22.33 12.01
N ILE A 133 -9.03 -23.49 11.50
CA ILE A 133 -8.56 -24.04 10.21
C ILE A 133 -9.01 -23.19 9.02
N ASP A 134 -10.14 -22.49 9.13
CA ASP A 134 -10.63 -21.55 8.10
C ASP A 134 -9.71 -20.33 7.95
N GLY A 135 -8.71 -20.20 8.83
CA GLY A 135 -7.73 -19.12 8.88
C GLY A 135 -8.13 -18.06 9.89
N PHE A 136 -7.19 -17.68 10.76
CA PHE A 136 -7.38 -16.58 11.68
C PHE A 136 -6.10 -15.75 11.85
N GLN A 137 -6.27 -14.48 12.22
CA GLN A 137 -5.20 -13.61 12.69
C GLN A 137 -5.54 -13.11 14.09
N PHE A 138 -4.57 -13.23 14.98
CA PHE A 138 -4.63 -12.67 16.32
C PHE A 138 -3.77 -11.41 16.36
N VAL A 139 -4.41 -10.27 16.56
CA VAL A 139 -3.84 -8.94 16.32
C VAL A 139 -3.81 -8.17 17.64
N ASP A 140 -2.72 -7.46 17.89
CA ASP A 140 -2.62 -6.54 19.02
C ASP A 140 -3.32 -5.22 18.67
N GLY A 141 -4.39 -4.88 19.39
CA GLY A 141 -5.12 -3.63 19.19
C GLY A 141 -4.29 -2.38 19.43
N THR A 142 -3.21 -2.47 20.21
CA THR A 142 -2.31 -1.34 20.47
C THR A 142 -1.26 -1.12 19.38
N ALA A 143 -1.03 -2.13 18.53
CA ALA A 143 0.05 -2.14 17.57
C ALA A 143 -0.32 -2.99 16.34
N PHE A 144 -1.06 -2.40 15.42
CA PHE A 144 -1.41 -3.03 14.14
C PHE A 144 -1.27 -2.05 12.97
N GLU A 145 -1.17 -2.61 11.77
CA GLU A 145 -1.08 -1.86 10.52
C GLU A 145 -2.17 -2.36 9.58
N ARG A 146 -2.95 -1.44 9.00
CA ARG A 146 -4.02 -1.75 8.01
C ARG A 146 -3.55 -2.72 6.94
N SER A 147 -2.35 -2.51 6.40
CA SER A 147 -1.75 -3.30 5.31
C SER A 147 -1.45 -4.76 5.65
N ARG A 148 -1.50 -5.15 6.93
CA ARG A 148 -1.23 -6.52 7.41
C ARG A 148 -2.50 -7.30 7.75
N LEU A 149 -3.66 -6.66 7.70
CA LEU A 149 -4.95 -7.29 7.97
C LEU A 149 -5.42 -8.05 6.72
N ASP A 150 -5.82 -9.32 6.90
CA ASP A 150 -6.43 -10.15 5.88
C ASP A 150 -7.89 -10.41 6.25
N TYR A 151 -8.78 -9.61 5.68
CA TYR A 151 -10.23 -9.66 5.94
C TYR A 151 -10.91 -10.94 5.45
N ARG A 152 -10.21 -11.83 4.74
CA ARG A 152 -10.76 -13.14 4.32
C ARG A 152 -10.69 -14.18 5.44
N HIS A 153 -9.95 -13.89 6.50
CA HIS A 153 -9.78 -14.75 7.65
C HIS A 153 -10.46 -14.15 8.89
N HIS A 154 -10.63 -14.97 9.93
CA HIS A 154 -11.11 -14.51 11.23
C HIS A 154 -10.11 -13.53 11.85
N LEU A 155 -10.49 -12.27 12.12
CA LEU A 155 -9.61 -11.33 12.83
C LEU A 155 -10.03 -11.21 14.28
N ILE A 156 -9.09 -11.36 15.21
CA ILE A 156 -9.33 -11.18 16.64
C ILE A 156 -8.32 -10.17 17.16
N PHE A 157 -8.81 -8.98 17.53
CA PHE A 157 -8.03 -7.98 18.23
C PHE A 157 -8.05 -8.26 19.74
N CYS A 158 -6.87 -8.41 20.32
CA CYS A 158 -6.67 -8.42 21.76
C CYS A 158 -6.20 -7.05 22.24
N GLN A 159 -6.06 -6.89 23.56
CA GLN A 159 -5.56 -5.66 24.18
C GLN A 159 -6.41 -4.41 23.91
N VAL A 160 -7.73 -4.56 23.75
CA VAL A 160 -8.66 -3.45 23.53
C VAL A 160 -9.05 -2.85 24.88
N TYR A 161 -8.10 -2.14 25.50
CA TYR A 161 -8.18 -1.68 26.89
C TYR A 161 -8.85 -0.34 27.09
N ASP A 162 -9.17 0.39 26.02
CA ASP A 162 -9.83 1.66 26.13
C ASP A 162 -10.56 2.04 24.84
N ARG A 163 -11.28 3.16 24.92
CA ARG A 163 -12.05 3.71 23.81
C ARG A 163 -11.16 4.23 22.68
N PHE A 164 -9.94 4.68 22.96
CA PHE A 164 -9.02 5.17 21.92
C PHE A 164 -8.56 4.01 21.03
N ILE A 165 -8.17 2.89 21.62
CA ILE A 165 -7.80 1.67 20.88
C ILE A 165 -8.99 1.16 20.06
N ALA A 166 -10.17 1.08 20.67
CA ALA A 166 -11.39 0.68 19.96
C ALA A 166 -11.72 1.63 18.78
N SER A 167 -11.50 2.93 18.96
CA SER A 167 -11.70 3.93 17.91
C SER A 167 -10.67 3.80 16.78
N ASP A 168 -9.43 3.46 17.10
CA ASP A 168 -8.36 3.28 16.09
C ASP A 168 -8.62 2.03 15.24
N ILE A 169 -9.01 0.92 15.89
CA ILE A 169 -9.50 -0.29 15.22
C ILE A 169 -10.69 0.07 14.32
N LYS A 170 -11.69 0.77 14.85
CA LYS A 170 -12.88 1.18 14.08
C LYS A 170 -12.51 1.97 12.83
N LEU A 171 -11.75 3.06 12.99
CA LEU A 171 -11.38 3.94 11.88
C LEU A 171 -10.56 3.19 10.82
N THR A 172 -9.65 2.32 11.25
CA THR A 172 -8.86 1.50 10.32
C THR A 172 -9.74 0.52 9.53
N LEU A 173 -10.68 -0.15 10.20
CA LEU A 173 -11.58 -1.10 9.54
C LEU A 173 -12.58 -0.41 8.61
N LEU A 174 -13.04 0.80 8.94
CA LEU A 174 -13.98 1.58 8.10
C LEU A 174 -13.41 2.00 6.74
N GLU A 175 -12.09 1.94 6.59
CA GLU A 175 -11.44 2.18 5.31
C GLU A 175 -11.61 1.02 4.31
N ASP A 176 -11.93 -0.18 4.79
CA ASP A 176 -12.05 -1.40 3.99
C ASP A 176 -13.41 -2.08 4.11
N LEU A 177 -14.15 -1.85 5.20
CA LEU A 177 -15.42 -2.49 5.53
C LEU A 177 -16.53 -1.42 5.72
N PRO A 178 -17.78 -1.74 5.38
CA PRO A 178 -18.87 -0.78 5.53
C PRO A 178 -19.20 -0.50 7.01
N ALA A 179 -19.79 0.66 7.28
CA ALA A 179 -20.11 1.11 8.64
C ALA A 179 -21.05 0.17 9.40
N ASP A 180 -21.95 -0.50 8.69
CA ASP A 180 -22.91 -1.46 9.23
C ASP A 180 -22.36 -2.90 9.32
N TYR A 181 -21.08 -3.11 9.02
CA TYR A 181 -20.45 -4.42 9.11
C TYR A 181 -20.52 -4.96 10.53
N GLU A 182 -21.03 -6.18 10.71
CA GLU A 182 -21.23 -6.77 12.03
C GLU A 182 -19.88 -7.20 12.63
N VAL A 183 -19.53 -6.62 13.77
CA VAL A 183 -18.39 -7.02 14.60
C VAL A 183 -18.88 -7.56 15.94
N VAL A 184 -18.03 -8.34 16.61
CA VAL A 184 -18.39 -9.01 17.86
C VAL A 184 -17.42 -8.62 18.97
N ILE A 185 -17.94 -8.09 20.06
CA ILE A 185 -17.19 -7.89 21.29
C ILE A 185 -17.35 -9.14 22.15
N VAL A 186 -16.24 -9.71 22.58
CA VAL A 186 -16.20 -10.83 23.52
C VAL A 186 -15.51 -10.37 24.79
N GLU A 187 -16.22 -10.43 25.91
CA GLU A 187 -15.69 -10.15 27.24
C GLU A 187 -15.55 -11.46 28.02
N ALA A 188 -14.40 -11.65 28.67
CA ALA A 188 -14.16 -12.76 29.60
C ALA A 188 -14.53 -14.15 29.04
N ALA A 189 -14.10 -14.43 27.81
CA ALA A 189 -14.36 -15.69 27.09
C ALA A 189 -14.04 -16.93 27.96
N GLY A 190 -14.95 -17.91 27.96
CA GLY A 190 -14.78 -19.17 28.71
C GLY A 190 -14.99 -19.07 30.22
N SER A 191 -15.38 -17.91 30.75
CA SER A 191 -15.72 -17.72 32.17
C SER A 191 -17.23 -17.65 32.41
N ASP A 192 -17.65 -17.76 33.68
CA ASP A 192 -19.05 -17.55 34.09
C ASP A 192 -19.56 -16.11 33.81
N ALA A 193 -18.63 -15.17 33.56
CA ALA A 193 -18.92 -13.78 33.24
C ALA A 193 -18.86 -13.48 31.73
N GLU A 194 -18.80 -14.50 30.87
CA GLU A 194 -18.73 -14.35 29.42
C GLU A 194 -19.90 -13.50 28.89
N LYS A 195 -19.57 -12.46 28.10
CA LYS A 195 -20.54 -11.69 27.33
C LYS A 195 -20.11 -11.63 25.87
N ILE A 196 -21.06 -11.84 24.97
CA ILE A 196 -20.86 -11.75 23.52
C ILE A 196 -21.88 -10.76 22.96
N ASN A 197 -21.39 -9.63 22.45
CA ASN A 197 -22.23 -8.57 21.90
C ASN A 197 -21.91 -8.36 20.43
N ARG A 198 -22.92 -8.48 19.56
CA ARG A 198 -22.81 -8.18 18.12
C ARG A 198 -23.28 -6.76 17.88
N ILE A 199 -22.47 -5.96 17.22
CA ILE A 199 -22.74 -4.55 16.96
C ILE A 199 -22.28 -4.16 15.55
N PRO A 200 -22.85 -3.10 14.96
CA PRO A 200 -22.28 -2.46 13.79
C PRO A 200 -20.87 -1.92 14.08
N LEU A 201 -19.99 -1.96 13.08
CA LEU A 201 -18.62 -1.45 13.17
C LEU A 201 -18.58 0.01 13.64
N GLU A 202 -19.50 0.84 13.16
CA GLU A 202 -19.55 2.26 13.53
C GLU A 202 -19.78 2.52 15.04
N GLU A 203 -20.38 1.56 15.76
CA GLU A 203 -20.71 1.63 17.19
C GLU A 203 -19.63 1.05 18.11
N LEU A 204 -18.50 0.60 17.54
CA LEU A 204 -17.46 -0.13 18.28
C LEU A 204 -16.91 0.64 19.50
N ASP A 205 -16.65 1.94 19.36
CA ASP A 205 -16.12 2.77 20.45
C ASP A 205 -17.23 3.33 21.37
N HIS A 206 -18.50 3.14 21.04
CA HIS A 206 -19.64 3.65 21.82
C HIS A 206 -20.13 2.64 22.86
N THR A 207 -19.97 1.34 22.58
CA THR A 207 -20.67 0.26 23.31
C THR A 207 -19.77 -0.55 24.23
N ILE A 208 -18.44 -0.40 24.14
CA ILE A 208 -17.50 -1.21 24.93
C ILE A 208 -17.56 -0.84 26.42
N GLU A 209 -17.96 -1.81 27.27
CA GLU A 209 -17.62 -1.82 28.69
C GLU A 209 -16.17 -2.30 28.81
N ILE A 210 -15.27 -1.37 29.11
CA ILE A 210 -13.83 -1.57 28.97
C ILE A 210 -13.29 -2.46 30.09
N SER A 211 -12.67 -3.58 29.72
CA SER A 211 -11.99 -4.53 30.62
C SER A 211 -10.72 -5.07 29.97
N ASN A 212 -9.76 -5.51 30.78
CA ASN A 212 -8.52 -6.15 30.31
C ASN A 212 -8.78 -7.51 29.62
N LEU A 213 -10.03 -8.01 29.66
CA LEU A 213 -10.47 -9.28 29.08
C LEU A 213 -11.35 -9.08 27.83
N THR A 214 -11.38 -7.87 27.27
CA THR A 214 -12.16 -7.56 26.07
C THR A 214 -11.38 -7.89 24.80
N SER A 215 -11.99 -8.65 23.90
CA SER A 215 -11.49 -8.91 22.55
C SER A 215 -12.53 -8.50 21.51
N VAL A 216 -12.06 -7.99 20.37
CA VAL A 216 -12.93 -7.60 19.25
C VAL A 216 -12.69 -8.57 18.10
N TYR A 217 -13.75 -9.26 17.69
CA TYR A 217 -13.73 -10.23 16.61
C TYR A 217 -14.42 -9.65 15.37
N ILE A 218 -13.77 -9.77 14.22
CA ILE A 218 -14.28 -9.39 12.92
C ILE A 218 -14.41 -10.69 12.11
N PRO A 219 -15.62 -11.05 11.68
CA PRO A 219 -15.81 -12.21 10.82
C PRO A 219 -15.17 -12.02 9.44
N PRO A 220 -14.91 -13.10 8.70
CA PRO A 220 -14.46 -13.02 7.31
C PRO A 220 -15.42 -12.19 6.45
N ALA A 221 -14.87 -11.23 5.71
CA ALA A 221 -15.60 -10.41 4.75
C ALA A 221 -15.97 -11.24 3.52
N ALA A 222 -17.20 -11.03 3.03
CA ALA A 222 -17.63 -11.61 1.77
C ALA A 222 -16.80 -11.01 0.61
N GLU A 223 -16.52 -11.82 -0.42
CA GLU A 223 -15.65 -11.41 -1.54
C GLU A 223 -16.05 -10.07 -2.18
N GLY A 224 -17.35 -9.79 -2.30
CA GLY A 224 -17.85 -8.55 -2.91
C GLY A 224 -17.51 -7.27 -2.14
N LEU A 225 -17.20 -7.36 -0.85
CA LEU A 225 -16.77 -6.22 -0.04
C LEU A 225 -15.29 -5.87 -0.25
N LEU A 226 -14.52 -6.75 -0.88
CA LEU A 226 -13.07 -6.61 -1.06
C LEU A 226 -12.69 -6.32 -2.52
N ASN A 227 -13.62 -5.82 -3.33
CA ASN A 227 -13.39 -5.52 -4.76
C ASN A 227 -12.34 -4.44 -5.00
N HIS A 228 -12.05 -3.59 -4.01
CA HIS A 228 -10.97 -2.59 -4.08
C HIS A 228 -9.57 -3.21 -3.93
N THR A 229 -9.48 -4.49 -3.56
CA THR A 229 -8.19 -5.15 -3.33
C THR A 229 -7.57 -5.67 -4.63
N PHE A 230 -6.24 -5.60 -4.71
CA PHE A 230 -5.50 -6.09 -5.86
C PHE A 230 -5.70 -7.60 -6.10
N THR A 231 -5.72 -8.39 -5.02
CA THR A 231 -5.97 -9.84 -5.08
C THR A 231 -7.30 -10.13 -5.76
N ARG A 232 -8.36 -9.38 -5.39
CA ARG A 232 -9.67 -9.55 -6.00
C ARG A 232 -9.69 -9.17 -7.46
N LEU A 233 -9.05 -8.07 -7.84
CA LEU A 233 -8.90 -7.70 -9.25
C LEU A 233 -8.22 -8.83 -10.05
N ARG A 234 -7.14 -9.41 -9.53
CA ARG A 234 -6.46 -10.55 -10.17
C ARG A 234 -7.39 -11.75 -10.38
N GLU A 235 -8.16 -12.12 -9.35
CA GLU A 235 -9.14 -13.21 -9.44
C GLU A 235 -10.21 -12.94 -10.51
N VAL A 236 -10.72 -11.72 -10.58
CA VAL A 236 -11.72 -11.32 -11.58
C VAL A 236 -11.15 -11.44 -12.99
N ILE A 237 -9.95 -10.93 -13.24
CA ILE A 237 -9.30 -10.99 -14.57
C ILE A 237 -9.02 -12.45 -14.97
N ALA A 238 -8.55 -13.28 -14.04
CA ALA A 238 -8.37 -14.71 -14.28
C ALA A 238 -9.71 -15.39 -14.64
N ALA A 239 -10.79 -15.06 -13.92
CA ALA A 239 -12.13 -15.60 -14.20
C ALA A 239 -12.67 -15.14 -15.58
N LEU A 240 -12.43 -13.89 -15.98
CA LEU A 240 -12.83 -13.38 -17.30
C LEU A 240 -12.13 -14.13 -18.43
N ARG A 241 -10.89 -14.56 -18.25
CA ARG A 241 -10.11 -15.29 -19.26
C ARG A 241 -10.15 -16.81 -19.12
N ALA A 242 -10.79 -17.34 -18.07
CA ALA A 242 -11.00 -18.77 -17.88
C ALA A 242 -11.76 -19.41 -19.07
N PRO A 243 -11.68 -20.73 -19.31
CA PRO A 243 -12.34 -21.38 -20.45
C PRO A 243 -13.86 -21.09 -20.58
N ASP A 244 -14.54 -20.90 -19.45
CA ASP A 244 -15.95 -20.54 -19.28
C ASP A 244 -16.20 -19.04 -19.06
N GLY A 245 -15.15 -18.22 -19.13
CA GLY A 245 -15.19 -16.77 -18.98
C GLY A 245 -15.70 -16.03 -20.23
N CYS A 246 -15.41 -14.73 -20.28
CA CYS A 246 -15.86 -13.83 -21.32
C CYS A 246 -15.19 -14.13 -22.68
N PRO A 247 -15.96 -14.32 -23.77
CA PRO A 247 -15.40 -14.60 -25.09
C PRO A 247 -14.49 -13.49 -25.64
N TRP A 248 -14.78 -12.23 -25.31
CA TRP A 248 -13.97 -11.09 -25.78
C TRP A 248 -12.62 -11.07 -25.08
N ASP A 249 -12.59 -11.17 -23.75
CA ASP A 249 -11.35 -11.17 -22.96
C ASP A 249 -10.42 -12.31 -23.37
N ARG A 250 -10.97 -13.50 -23.58
CA ARG A 250 -10.22 -14.68 -24.05
C ARG A 250 -9.64 -14.53 -25.45
N ALA A 251 -10.29 -13.76 -26.32
CA ALA A 251 -9.81 -13.53 -27.68
C ALA A 251 -8.67 -12.51 -27.73
N GLN A 252 -8.44 -11.77 -26.64
CA GLN A 252 -7.39 -10.76 -26.58
C GLN A 252 -5.99 -11.38 -26.53
N THR A 253 -5.08 -10.71 -27.23
CA THR A 253 -3.64 -10.98 -27.31
C THR A 253 -2.89 -9.70 -26.98
N HIS A 254 -1.58 -9.79 -26.75
CA HIS A 254 -0.77 -8.58 -26.55
C HIS A 254 -0.88 -7.61 -27.73
N GLU A 255 -1.02 -8.11 -28.96
CA GLU A 255 -1.10 -7.30 -30.16
C GLU A 255 -2.42 -6.55 -30.31
N THR A 256 -3.54 -7.19 -29.94
CA THR A 256 -4.89 -6.60 -30.04
C THR A 256 -5.12 -5.55 -28.95
N LEU A 257 -4.51 -5.71 -27.78
CA LEU A 257 -4.65 -4.74 -26.67
C LEU A 257 -3.89 -3.42 -26.88
N ARG A 258 -2.98 -3.33 -27.85
CA ARG A 258 -2.12 -2.15 -28.03
C ARG A 258 -2.88 -0.87 -28.36
N GLU A 259 -3.98 -0.97 -29.11
CA GLU A 259 -4.75 0.22 -29.49
C GLU A 259 -5.46 0.81 -28.29
N TYR A 260 -6.15 -0.02 -27.50
CA TYR A 260 -6.78 0.36 -26.24
C TYR A 260 -5.76 0.97 -25.27
N ALA A 261 -4.58 0.36 -25.09
CA ALA A 261 -3.55 0.92 -24.22
C ALA A 261 -3.02 2.30 -24.66
N ILE A 262 -3.17 2.68 -25.94
CA ILE A 262 -2.86 4.03 -26.40
C ILE A 262 -4.02 4.96 -26.09
N GLU A 263 -5.26 4.52 -26.34
CA GLU A 263 -6.50 5.26 -26.06
C GLU A 263 -6.57 5.66 -24.58
N GLU A 264 -6.46 4.71 -23.62
CA GLU A 264 -6.57 5.01 -22.19
C GLU A 264 -5.52 6.02 -21.69
N VAL A 265 -4.34 6.05 -22.33
CA VAL A 265 -3.29 7.01 -21.97
C VAL A 265 -3.65 8.42 -22.43
N TYR A 266 -4.33 8.55 -23.58
CA TYR A 266 -4.82 9.85 -24.05
C TYR A 266 -6.05 10.30 -23.25
N GLU A 267 -6.96 9.39 -22.92
CA GLU A 267 -8.11 9.70 -22.07
C GLU A 267 -7.67 10.13 -20.65
N LEU A 268 -6.66 9.48 -20.07
CA LEU A 268 -6.03 9.96 -18.82
C LEU A 268 -5.44 11.37 -18.96
N ILE A 269 -4.80 11.68 -20.10
CA ILE A 269 -4.24 13.02 -20.32
C ILE A 269 -5.36 14.05 -20.36
N ASP A 270 -6.46 13.76 -21.06
CA ASP A 270 -7.60 14.65 -21.16
C ASP A 270 -8.25 14.85 -19.76
N ALA A 271 -8.43 13.79 -18.97
CA ALA A 271 -8.95 13.90 -17.60
C ALA A 271 -8.06 14.76 -16.67
N ILE A 272 -6.73 14.67 -16.83
CA ILE A 272 -5.78 15.53 -16.11
C ILE A 272 -5.89 16.99 -16.56
N ASP A 273 -5.97 17.24 -17.87
CA ASP A 273 -6.06 18.59 -18.44
C ASP A 273 -7.39 19.27 -18.04
N ASP A 274 -8.45 18.49 -17.85
CA ASP A 274 -9.78 18.95 -17.44
C ASP A 274 -9.97 19.05 -15.90
N GLU A 275 -8.96 18.69 -15.10
CA GLU A 275 -9.03 18.62 -13.63
C GLU A 275 -10.18 17.72 -13.13
N ASP A 276 -10.49 16.65 -13.86
CA ASP A 276 -11.57 15.71 -13.55
C ASP A 276 -11.06 14.54 -12.69
N ASP A 277 -11.20 14.67 -11.37
CA ASP A 277 -10.79 13.64 -10.41
C ASP A 277 -11.50 12.29 -10.62
N GLU A 278 -12.78 12.29 -11.03
CA GLU A 278 -13.52 11.05 -11.28
C GLU A 278 -13.01 10.38 -12.57
N GLY A 279 -12.81 11.16 -13.63
CA GLY A 279 -12.18 10.69 -14.86
C GLY A 279 -10.78 10.13 -14.62
N ILE A 280 -9.92 10.80 -13.83
CA ILE A 280 -8.58 10.29 -13.49
C ILE A 280 -8.66 8.90 -12.83
N ILE A 281 -9.63 8.67 -11.94
CA ILE A 281 -9.81 7.38 -11.28
C ILE A 281 -10.23 6.30 -12.29
N GLU A 282 -11.16 6.62 -13.19
CA GLU A 282 -11.63 5.73 -14.26
C GLU A 282 -10.48 5.32 -15.18
N GLU A 283 -9.77 6.29 -15.76
CA GLU A 283 -8.72 6.06 -16.74
C GLU A 283 -7.48 5.37 -16.14
N LEU A 284 -7.12 5.67 -14.89
CA LEU A 284 -6.07 4.91 -14.19
C LEU A 284 -6.51 3.47 -13.91
N GLY A 285 -7.82 3.25 -13.70
CA GLY A 285 -8.43 1.94 -13.62
C GLY A 285 -8.30 1.16 -14.93
N ASP A 286 -8.54 1.80 -16.07
CA ASP A 286 -8.44 1.16 -17.39
C ASP A 286 -6.98 0.91 -17.80
N ILE A 287 -6.06 1.81 -17.46
CA ILE A 287 -4.62 1.53 -17.59
C ILE A 287 -4.21 0.34 -16.71
N LEU A 288 -4.74 0.24 -15.49
CA LEU A 288 -4.50 -0.91 -14.62
C LEU A 288 -5.10 -2.19 -15.23
N LEU A 289 -6.29 -2.12 -15.82
CA LEU A 289 -6.91 -3.23 -16.57
C LEU A 289 -5.98 -3.72 -17.70
N GLN A 290 -5.37 -2.81 -18.47
CA GLN A 290 -4.38 -3.17 -19.49
C GLN A 290 -3.20 -3.95 -18.89
N VAL A 291 -2.63 -3.47 -17.77
CA VAL A 291 -1.53 -4.17 -17.08
C VAL A 291 -1.97 -5.57 -16.65
N MET A 292 -3.18 -5.70 -16.10
CA MET A 292 -3.69 -6.99 -15.63
C MET A 292 -3.98 -7.96 -16.78
N LEU A 293 -4.60 -7.51 -17.89
CA LEU A 293 -4.86 -8.34 -19.06
C LEU A 293 -3.56 -8.82 -19.72
N HIS A 294 -2.58 -7.93 -19.90
CA HIS A 294 -1.25 -8.32 -20.39
C HIS A 294 -0.57 -9.32 -19.45
N SER A 295 -0.70 -9.14 -18.14
CA SER A 295 -0.16 -10.08 -17.16
C SER A 295 -0.82 -11.46 -17.26
N GLN A 296 -2.15 -11.49 -17.34
CA GLN A 296 -2.90 -12.74 -17.45
C GLN A 296 -2.60 -13.47 -18.76
N ILE A 297 -2.47 -12.77 -19.90
CA ILE A 297 -2.03 -13.37 -21.17
C ILE A 297 -0.62 -13.98 -21.02
N GLY A 298 0.30 -13.24 -20.38
CA GLY A 298 1.65 -13.74 -20.11
C GLY A 298 1.65 -15.00 -19.25
N GLU A 299 0.75 -15.09 -18.29
CA GLU A 299 0.60 -16.24 -17.38
C GLU A 299 -0.05 -17.43 -18.09
N ASP A 300 -1.12 -17.19 -18.88
CA ASP A 300 -1.80 -18.19 -19.70
C ASP A 300 -0.82 -18.90 -20.65
N ASP A 301 0.14 -18.14 -21.20
CA ASP A 301 1.18 -18.64 -22.12
C ASP A 301 2.44 -19.17 -21.39
N GLY A 302 2.53 -19.00 -20.06
CA GLY A 302 3.64 -19.47 -19.23
C GLY A 302 4.94 -18.66 -19.34
N TYR A 303 4.85 -17.37 -19.69
CA TYR A 303 6.02 -16.50 -19.85
C TYR A 303 6.34 -15.65 -18.61
N PHE A 304 5.35 -14.98 -18.02
CA PHE A 304 5.50 -14.11 -16.85
C PHE A 304 4.14 -13.88 -16.17
N THR A 305 4.15 -13.43 -14.92
CA THR A 305 2.92 -13.09 -14.17
C THR A 305 2.91 -11.61 -13.78
N VAL A 306 1.81 -11.14 -13.19
CA VAL A 306 1.76 -9.77 -12.64
C VAL A 306 2.77 -9.56 -11.51
N ASP A 307 3.12 -10.62 -10.78
CA ASP A 307 4.10 -10.56 -9.70
C ASP A 307 5.50 -10.26 -10.25
N ASP A 308 5.85 -10.77 -11.45
CA ASP A 308 7.11 -10.43 -12.12
C ASP A 308 7.17 -8.94 -12.51
N ILE A 309 6.04 -8.36 -12.94
CA ILE A 309 5.95 -6.93 -13.26
C ILE A 309 6.13 -6.10 -11.98
N ILE A 310 5.42 -6.46 -10.91
CA ILE A 310 5.48 -5.78 -9.61
C ILE A 310 6.90 -5.87 -9.03
N LEU A 311 7.53 -7.04 -9.08
CA LEU A 311 8.91 -7.24 -8.63
C LEU A 311 9.87 -6.32 -9.41
N SER A 312 9.79 -6.35 -10.74
CA SER A 312 10.63 -5.55 -11.63
C SER A 312 10.50 -4.05 -11.36
N ILE A 313 9.29 -3.52 -11.16
CA ILE A 313 9.12 -2.10 -10.84
C ILE A 313 9.55 -1.78 -9.40
N THR A 314 9.28 -2.67 -8.44
CA THR A 314 9.59 -2.46 -7.01
C THR A 314 11.09 -2.43 -6.79
N GLU A 315 11.83 -3.44 -7.26
CA GLU A 315 13.29 -3.49 -7.16
C GLU A 315 13.94 -2.27 -7.84
N LYS A 316 13.43 -1.89 -9.02
CA LYS A 316 13.88 -0.71 -9.75
C LYS A 316 13.60 0.58 -8.99
N MET A 317 12.45 0.71 -8.32
CA MET A 317 12.13 1.90 -7.53
C MET A 317 12.97 1.95 -6.26
N ILE A 318 13.16 0.84 -5.54
CA ILE A 318 14.05 0.75 -4.37
C ILE A 318 15.48 1.12 -4.77
N HIS A 319 16.00 0.52 -5.84
CA HIS A 319 17.35 0.75 -6.33
C HIS A 319 17.59 2.21 -6.74
N ARG A 320 16.60 2.87 -7.36
CA ARG A 320 16.71 4.26 -7.83
C ARG A 320 16.44 5.31 -6.76
N HIS A 321 15.98 4.90 -5.58
CA HIS A 321 15.77 5.78 -4.43
C HIS A 321 16.61 5.34 -3.23
N PRO A 322 17.94 5.27 -3.35
CA PRO A 322 18.81 4.89 -2.23
C PRO A 322 18.81 5.94 -1.11
N HIS A 323 18.12 7.07 -1.29
CA HIS A 323 17.91 8.11 -0.29
C HIS A 323 16.64 7.94 0.53
N VAL A 324 15.71 7.12 0.05
CA VAL A 324 14.51 6.72 0.80
C VAL A 324 14.74 5.37 1.47
N PHE A 325 15.40 4.44 0.77
CA PHE A 325 15.54 3.04 1.20
C PHE A 325 16.95 2.65 1.66
N ALA A 326 17.90 3.59 1.67
CA ALA A 326 19.26 3.38 2.18
C ALA A 326 19.82 4.71 2.73
N ASP A 327 21.13 4.76 3.01
CA ASP A 327 21.76 5.88 3.72
C ASP A 327 22.25 7.03 2.80
N THR A 328 21.79 7.10 1.55
CA THR A 328 22.26 8.14 0.61
C THR A 328 21.60 9.48 0.92
N GLN A 329 22.37 10.51 1.23
CA GLN A 329 21.84 11.86 1.42
C GLN A 329 21.74 12.59 0.07
N VAL A 330 20.60 13.23 -0.18
CA VAL A 330 20.38 14.15 -1.32
C VAL A 330 19.74 15.42 -0.80
N GLU A 331 20.27 16.56 -1.22
CA GLU A 331 19.88 17.88 -0.71
C GLU A 331 18.94 18.63 -1.67
N SER A 332 18.75 18.13 -2.90
CA SER A 332 17.92 18.77 -3.91
C SER A 332 17.29 17.79 -4.91
N VAL A 333 16.21 18.23 -5.56
CA VAL A 333 15.55 17.50 -6.66
C VAL A 333 16.52 17.27 -7.83
N ASP A 334 17.43 18.22 -8.10
CA ASP A 334 18.43 18.07 -9.16
C ASP A 334 19.44 16.96 -8.86
N ASP A 335 19.78 16.75 -7.60
CA ASP A 335 20.68 15.66 -7.19
C ASP A 335 19.97 14.30 -7.27
N VAL A 336 18.67 14.24 -6.99
CA VAL A 336 17.85 13.05 -7.25
C VAL A 336 17.85 12.70 -8.74
N TYR A 337 17.67 13.69 -9.63
CA TYR A 337 17.70 13.45 -11.07
C TYR A 337 19.05 12.95 -11.59
N LYS A 338 20.17 13.47 -11.07
CA LYS A 338 21.52 13.01 -11.42
C LYS A 338 21.74 11.56 -11.00
N ASN A 339 21.49 11.25 -9.73
CA ASN A 339 21.60 9.87 -9.22
C ASN A 339 20.73 8.90 -10.03
N TRP A 340 19.51 9.32 -10.35
CA TRP A 340 18.62 8.52 -11.17
C TRP A 340 19.21 8.21 -12.55
N ASP A 341 19.73 9.23 -13.24
CA ASP A 341 20.29 9.07 -14.59
C ASP A 341 21.57 8.21 -14.59
N GLU A 342 22.36 8.25 -13.52
CA GLU A 342 23.54 7.39 -13.32
C GLU A 342 23.14 5.92 -13.11
N LEU A 343 22.21 5.64 -12.19
CA LEU A 343 21.71 4.29 -11.93
C LEU A 343 21.01 3.70 -13.17
N LYS A 344 20.27 4.52 -13.93
CA LYS A 344 19.70 4.14 -15.24
C LYS A 344 20.76 3.69 -16.27
N LYS A 345 21.99 4.22 -16.20
CA LYS A 345 23.08 3.82 -17.10
C LYS A 345 23.68 2.49 -16.65
N GLU A 346 23.88 2.33 -15.34
CA GLU A 346 24.42 1.10 -14.74
C GLU A 346 23.53 -0.11 -15.02
N GLU A 347 22.21 -0.01 -14.78
CA GLU A 347 21.22 -1.08 -15.01
C GLU A 347 21.21 -1.59 -16.46
N LYS A 348 21.52 -0.72 -17.43
CA LYS A 348 21.43 -1.05 -18.87
C LYS A 348 22.70 -1.73 -19.39
N GLY A 349 23.80 -1.66 -18.66
CA GLY A 349 25.10 -2.24 -19.01
C GLY A 349 25.58 -1.90 -20.43
N ASP A 350 26.47 -2.75 -20.97
CA ASP A 350 27.06 -2.66 -22.32
C ASP A 350 26.06 -2.95 -23.48
N ARG A 351 24.76 -3.09 -23.20
CA ARG A 351 23.75 -3.45 -24.22
C ARG A 351 23.42 -2.31 -25.18
N ARG A 352 23.80 -1.06 -24.87
CA ARG A 352 23.61 0.10 -25.74
C ARG A 352 24.85 0.35 -26.57
N LYS A 353 24.75 0.16 -27.89
CA LYS A 353 25.83 0.43 -28.84
C LYS A 353 25.79 1.87 -29.37
N SER A 354 24.63 2.53 -29.30
CA SER A 354 24.43 3.92 -29.70
C SER A 354 23.87 4.76 -28.55
N VAL A 355 24.28 6.02 -28.49
CA VAL A 355 23.72 7.04 -27.58
C VAL A 355 22.20 7.16 -27.77
N LEU A 356 21.70 6.92 -28.99
CA LEU A 356 20.29 7.03 -29.33
C LEU A 356 19.48 5.77 -28.94
N ASP A 357 20.11 4.66 -28.54
CA ASP A 357 19.44 3.37 -28.28
C ASP A 357 18.40 3.44 -27.15
N GLY A 358 17.25 2.79 -27.37
CA GLY A 358 16.12 2.77 -26.45
C GLY A 358 15.21 4.00 -26.54
N ILE A 359 15.10 4.61 -27.73
CA ILE A 359 13.93 5.42 -28.09
C ILE A 359 12.90 4.44 -28.71
N PRO A 360 11.68 4.34 -28.17
CA PRO A 360 10.65 3.49 -28.75
C PRO A 360 10.41 3.84 -30.22
N LYS A 361 10.25 2.82 -31.08
CA LYS A 361 10.11 3.04 -32.53
C LYS A 361 8.77 3.69 -32.88
N GLN A 362 7.74 3.38 -32.10
CA GLN A 362 6.34 3.76 -32.28
C GLN A 362 5.96 5.11 -31.68
N LEU A 363 6.91 5.89 -31.13
CA LEU A 363 6.58 7.22 -30.66
C LEU A 363 6.10 8.13 -31.81
N PRO A 364 5.12 9.01 -31.55
CA PRO A 364 4.80 10.11 -32.45
C PRO A 364 6.07 10.86 -32.86
N SER A 365 6.13 11.31 -34.12
CA SER A 365 7.35 11.87 -34.72
C SER A 365 7.88 13.08 -33.95
N LEU A 366 7.00 13.92 -33.41
CA LEU A 366 7.38 15.10 -32.62
C LEU A 366 7.96 14.71 -31.25
N ALA A 367 7.29 13.83 -30.50
CA ALA A 367 7.82 13.24 -29.27
C ALA A 367 9.14 12.49 -29.48
N LYS A 368 9.30 11.83 -30.64
CA LYS A 368 10.54 11.13 -31.03
C LYS A 368 11.67 12.11 -31.30
N ALA A 369 11.42 13.19 -32.04
CA ALA A 369 12.38 14.27 -32.29
C ALA A 369 12.87 14.88 -30.96
N PHE A 370 11.94 15.21 -30.06
CA PHE A 370 12.24 15.72 -28.73
C PHE A 370 13.15 14.77 -27.92
N LYS A 371 12.85 13.46 -27.91
CA LYS A 371 13.67 12.46 -27.21
C LYS A 371 15.05 12.25 -27.86
N LEU A 372 15.14 12.29 -29.19
CA LEU A 372 16.41 12.18 -29.92
C LEU A 372 17.37 13.30 -29.48
N GLN A 373 16.87 14.54 -29.51
CA GLN A 373 17.66 15.72 -29.15
C GLN A 373 17.98 15.74 -27.65
N LYS A 374 17.04 15.35 -26.78
CA LYS A 374 17.32 15.22 -25.34
C LYS A 374 18.46 14.24 -25.06
N LYS A 375 18.58 13.15 -25.83
CA LYS A 375 19.71 12.21 -25.69
C LYS A 375 21.01 12.76 -26.28
N ALA A 376 20.94 13.44 -27.42
CA ALA A 376 22.12 14.06 -28.04
C ALA A 376 22.71 15.14 -27.10
N ALA A 377 21.86 15.96 -26.48
CA ALA A 377 22.28 16.96 -25.51
C ALA A 377 23.02 16.36 -24.30
N LYS A 378 22.63 15.16 -23.83
CA LYS A 378 23.29 14.48 -22.71
C LYS A 378 24.76 14.13 -22.98
N VAL A 379 25.19 14.05 -24.23
CA VAL A 379 26.59 13.82 -24.61
C VAL A 379 27.30 15.10 -25.08
N GLY A 380 26.70 16.26 -24.81
CA GLY A 380 27.25 17.56 -25.18
C GLY A 380 26.97 17.98 -26.62
N PHE A 381 26.11 17.27 -27.34
CA PHE A 381 25.60 17.75 -28.64
C PHE A 381 24.37 18.62 -28.41
N ASP A 382 24.62 19.85 -27.94
CA ASP A 382 23.61 20.86 -27.66
C ASP A 382 24.10 22.26 -28.04
N TRP A 383 23.19 23.22 -28.19
CA TRP A 383 23.49 24.62 -28.45
C TRP A 383 23.76 25.37 -27.14
N ASP A 384 24.78 26.23 -27.12
CA ASP A 384 25.17 26.99 -25.92
C ASP A 384 24.27 28.21 -25.66
N ASP A 385 23.72 28.83 -26.71
CA ASP A 385 22.82 29.99 -26.62
C ASP A 385 21.50 29.70 -27.38
N VAL A 386 20.37 30.06 -26.77
CA VAL A 386 19.04 29.98 -27.39
C VAL A 386 18.98 30.75 -28.71
N LYS A 387 19.77 31.82 -28.86
CA LYS A 387 19.85 32.61 -30.10
C LYS A 387 20.27 31.77 -31.29
N ASP A 388 21.13 30.77 -31.09
CA ASP A 388 21.59 29.92 -32.17
C ASP A 388 20.47 28.98 -32.63
N ILE A 389 19.61 28.52 -31.71
CA ILE A 389 18.41 27.74 -32.03
C ILE A 389 17.40 28.59 -32.82
N TRP A 390 17.18 29.84 -32.41
CA TRP A 390 16.31 30.78 -33.14
C TRP A 390 16.87 31.12 -34.53
N GLN A 391 18.18 31.35 -34.65
CA GLN A 391 18.82 31.57 -35.95
C GLN A 391 18.69 30.35 -36.86
N LYS A 392 18.80 29.14 -36.30
CA LYS A 392 18.60 27.91 -37.05
C LYS A 392 17.14 27.79 -37.51
N LEU A 393 16.16 28.13 -36.66
CA LEU A 393 14.76 28.19 -37.08
C LEU A 393 14.54 29.17 -38.25
N ASP A 394 15.16 30.36 -38.19
CA ASP A 394 15.09 31.35 -39.28
C ASP A 394 15.79 30.87 -40.56
N GLU A 395 16.80 30.01 -40.45
CA GLU A 395 17.48 29.35 -41.57
C GLU A 395 16.56 28.31 -42.21
N GLU A 396 16.02 27.36 -41.45
CA GLU A 396 15.10 26.32 -41.96
C GLU A 396 13.86 26.95 -42.62
N LEU A 397 13.31 28.03 -42.03
CA LEU A 397 12.18 28.75 -42.62
C LEU A 397 12.53 29.40 -43.97
N ARG A 398 13.78 29.86 -44.15
CA ARG A 398 14.25 30.39 -45.43
C ARG A 398 14.43 29.27 -46.46
N GLU A 399 14.95 28.11 -46.05
CA GLU A 399 15.10 26.93 -46.91
C GLU A 399 13.74 26.42 -47.40
N VAL A 400 12.73 26.36 -46.53
CA VAL A 400 11.33 26.08 -46.92
C VAL A 400 10.84 27.09 -47.96
N GLN A 401 11.05 28.40 -47.75
CA GLN A 401 10.63 29.43 -48.70
C GLN A 401 11.35 29.33 -50.05
N GLU A 402 12.62 28.91 -50.06
CA GLU A 402 13.38 28.70 -51.29
C GLU A 402 12.90 27.46 -52.03
N ALA A 403 12.63 26.35 -51.34
CA ALA A 403 12.06 25.14 -51.91
C ALA A 403 10.68 25.40 -52.54
N ILE A 404 9.83 26.20 -51.87
CA ILE A 404 8.53 26.63 -52.42
C ILE A 404 8.71 27.43 -53.72
N LYS A 405 9.71 28.33 -53.80
CA LYS A 405 9.98 29.10 -55.04
C LYS A 405 10.47 28.22 -56.18
N GLN A 406 11.09 27.08 -55.86
CA GLN A 406 11.60 26.11 -56.83
C GLN A 406 10.53 25.08 -57.26
N ASP A 407 9.35 25.09 -56.61
CA ASP A 407 8.24 24.15 -56.86
C ASP A 407 8.65 22.67 -56.71
N ASP A 408 9.61 22.40 -55.81
CA ASP A 408 10.07 21.05 -55.51
C ASP A 408 9.37 20.52 -54.26
N GLN A 409 8.29 19.77 -54.46
CA GLN A 409 7.48 19.23 -53.36
C GLN A 409 8.27 18.32 -52.42
N SER A 410 9.28 17.60 -52.91
CA SER A 410 10.09 16.69 -52.09
C SER A 410 11.01 17.48 -51.17
N GLU A 411 11.65 18.54 -51.68
CA GLU A 411 12.48 19.41 -50.84
C GLU A 411 11.61 20.22 -49.87
N ILE A 412 10.43 20.69 -50.29
CA ILE A 412 9.49 21.36 -49.36
C ILE A 412 9.17 20.45 -48.17
N GLU A 413 8.81 19.18 -48.40
CA GLU A 413 8.49 18.23 -47.33
C GLU A 413 9.70 18.01 -46.38
N LYS A 414 10.90 17.91 -46.95
CA LYS A 414 12.14 17.74 -46.18
C LYS A 414 12.43 18.95 -45.30
N GLU A 415 12.50 20.15 -45.87
CA GLU A 415 12.81 21.38 -45.13
C GLU A 415 11.73 21.69 -44.07
N PHE A 416 10.46 21.38 -44.35
CA PHE A 416 9.39 21.54 -43.36
C PHE A 416 9.54 20.57 -42.18
N GLY A 417 10.03 19.35 -42.44
CA GLY A 417 10.42 18.40 -41.41
C GLY A 417 11.53 18.94 -40.50
N ASP A 418 12.52 19.63 -41.07
CA ASP A 418 13.61 20.23 -40.31
C ASP A 418 13.14 21.42 -39.45
N VAL A 419 12.19 22.23 -39.93
CA VAL A 419 11.50 23.24 -39.09
C VAL A 419 10.85 22.59 -37.87
N LEU A 420 10.07 21.52 -38.05
CA LEU A 420 9.42 20.80 -36.94
C LEU A 420 10.45 20.21 -35.97
N PHE A 421 11.58 19.72 -36.50
CA PHE A 421 12.68 19.20 -35.71
C PHE A 421 13.32 20.32 -34.87
N VAL A 422 13.56 21.50 -35.43
CA VAL A 422 14.10 22.66 -34.68
C VAL A 422 13.11 23.16 -33.61
N LEU A 423 11.80 23.16 -33.88
CA LEU A 423 10.78 23.48 -32.88
C LEU A 423 10.75 22.49 -31.71
N ALA A 424 10.99 21.20 -31.97
CA ALA A 424 11.19 20.21 -30.92
C ALA A 424 12.44 20.51 -30.06
N ASN A 425 13.48 21.13 -30.65
CA ASN A 425 14.68 21.53 -29.91
C ASN A 425 14.42 22.76 -29.05
N LEU A 426 13.72 23.72 -29.61
CA LEU A 426 13.34 24.95 -28.92
C LEU A 426 12.45 24.64 -27.70
N SER A 427 11.43 23.79 -27.87
CA SER A 427 10.59 23.33 -26.75
C SER A 427 11.42 22.63 -25.68
N ARG A 428 12.39 21.77 -26.05
CA ARG A 428 13.33 21.16 -25.12
C ARG A 428 14.16 22.18 -24.34
N TYR A 429 14.69 23.21 -24.99
CA TYR A 429 15.44 24.28 -24.32
C TYR A 429 14.60 24.98 -23.24
N TYR A 430 13.34 25.28 -23.56
CA TYR A 430 12.38 25.86 -22.62
C TYR A 430 11.76 24.85 -21.63
N LYS A 431 12.19 23.58 -21.66
CA LYS A 431 11.67 22.49 -20.83
C LYS A 431 10.17 22.22 -21.02
N ILE A 432 9.66 22.48 -22.23
CA ILE A 432 8.27 22.25 -22.63
C ILE A 432 8.20 20.91 -23.37
N ASN A 433 7.21 20.07 -23.06
CA ASN A 433 6.92 18.88 -23.85
C ASN A 433 6.13 19.29 -25.11
N PRO A 434 6.68 19.13 -26.33
CA PRO A 434 6.02 19.62 -27.54
C PRO A 434 4.74 18.86 -27.87
N GLU A 435 4.61 17.58 -27.49
CA GLU A 435 3.39 16.80 -27.74
C GLU A 435 2.23 17.35 -26.89
N THR A 436 2.46 17.54 -25.59
CA THR A 436 1.50 18.12 -24.66
C THR A 436 1.13 19.56 -25.06
N ALA A 437 2.13 20.38 -25.43
CA ALA A 437 1.87 21.75 -25.86
C ALA A 437 1.01 21.84 -27.13
N LEU A 438 1.22 20.91 -28.07
CA LEU A 438 0.40 20.81 -29.27
C LEU A 438 -1.00 20.31 -28.95
N ASN A 439 -1.15 19.33 -28.03
CA ASN A 439 -2.45 18.84 -27.58
C ASN A 439 -3.34 19.97 -27.02
N LEU A 440 -2.79 20.78 -26.10
CA LEU A 440 -3.49 21.95 -25.56
C LEU A 440 -3.92 22.94 -26.66
N THR A 441 -3.13 23.07 -27.72
CA THR A 441 -3.47 23.92 -28.86
C THR A 441 -4.60 23.32 -29.69
N ASN A 442 -4.59 22.00 -29.89
CA ASN A 442 -5.65 21.27 -30.58
C ASN A 442 -6.97 21.36 -29.80
N GLN A 443 -6.96 21.15 -28.47
CA GLN A 443 -8.13 21.29 -27.61
C GLN A 443 -8.71 22.72 -27.69
N LYS A 444 -7.87 23.76 -27.63
CA LYS A 444 -8.31 25.16 -27.84
C LYS A 444 -8.95 25.36 -29.22
N PHE A 445 -8.39 24.75 -30.27
CA PHE A 445 -8.97 24.83 -31.60
C PHE A 445 -10.35 24.15 -31.64
N ILE A 446 -10.47 22.94 -31.09
CA ILE A 446 -11.72 22.18 -31.03
C ILE A 446 -12.78 22.95 -30.25
N SER A 447 -12.46 23.43 -29.04
CA SER A 447 -13.38 24.20 -28.21
C SER A 447 -13.95 25.43 -28.93
N ARG A 448 -13.07 26.21 -29.57
CA ARG A 448 -13.48 27.41 -30.33
C ARG A 448 -14.30 27.04 -31.56
N PHE A 449 -13.91 25.99 -32.28
CA PHE A 449 -14.65 25.56 -33.47
C PHE A 449 -16.03 25.01 -33.11
N SER A 450 -16.14 24.21 -32.04
CA SER A 450 -17.41 23.73 -31.51
C SER A 450 -18.30 24.87 -31.00
N TYR A 451 -17.71 25.97 -30.49
CA TYR A 451 -18.48 27.18 -30.19
C TYR A 451 -19.07 27.80 -31.46
N ILE A 452 -18.29 27.92 -32.53
CA ILE A 452 -18.77 28.41 -33.84
C ILE A 452 -19.93 27.53 -34.32
N GLU A 453 -19.79 26.21 -34.29
CA GLU A 453 -20.84 25.27 -34.69
C GLU A 453 -22.13 25.48 -33.87
N LYS A 454 -22.01 25.56 -32.53
CA LYS A 454 -23.15 25.81 -31.64
C LYS A 454 -23.84 27.15 -31.93
N GLN A 455 -23.07 28.21 -32.22
CA GLN A 455 -23.64 29.53 -32.51
C GLN A 455 -24.32 29.58 -33.89
N LEU A 456 -23.75 28.91 -34.89
CA LEU A 456 -24.36 28.82 -36.22
C LEU A 456 -25.64 27.96 -36.22
N ASP A 457 -25.66 26.88 -35.43
CA ASP A 457 -26.85 26.04 -35.26
C ASP A 457 -28.00 26.80 -34.58
N GLN A 458 -27.69 27.64 -33.59
CA GLN A 458 -28.68 28.51 -32.93
C GLN A 458 -29.36 29.50 -33.88
N VAL A 459 -28.71 29.86 -34.99
CA VAL A 459 -29.28 30.74 -36.03
C VAL A 459 -29.72 29.97 -37.27
N GLU A 460 -29.88 28.64 -37.16
CA GLU A 460 -30.28 27.71 -38.23
C GLU A 460 -29.44 27.86 -39.52
N LYS A 461 -28.15 28.16 -39.37
CA LYS A 461 -27.25 28.41 -40.50
C LYS A 461 -26.24 27.27 -40.66
N ASP A 462 -26.17 26.73 -41.87
CA ASP A 462 -25.21 25.70 -42.25
C ASP A 462 -23.79 26.28 -42.33
N ILE A 463 -22.84 25.67 -41.63
CA ILE A 463 -21.42 26.07 -41.59
C ILE A 463 -20.80 26.11 -42.99
N ASN A 464 -21.22 25.23 -43.91
CA ASN A 464 -20.71 25.20 -45.28
C ASN A 464 -21.20 26.39 -46.12
N LYS A 465 -22.17 27.16 -45.61
CA LYS A 465 -22.74 28.36 -46.24
C LYS A 465 -22.36 29.64 -45.50
N SER A 466 -21.61 29.55 -44.41
CA SER A 466 -21.08 30.70 -43.68
C SER A 466 -19.82 31.24 -44.35
N THR A 467 -19.58 32.54 -44.22
CA THR A 467 -18.35 33.16 -44.73
C THR A 467 -17.22 33.04 -43.70
N LEU A 468 -15.97 33.12 -44.17
CA LEU A 468 -14.81 33.13 -43.28
C LEU A 468 -14.83 34.31 -42.32
N GLU A 469 -15.36 35.46 -42.75
CA GLU A 469 -15.52 36.66 -41.91
C GLU A 469 -16.49 36.42 -40.74
N GLU A 470 -17.60 35.71 -40.99
CA GLU A 470 -18.56 35.35 -39.93
C GLU A 470 -17.97 34.33 -38.96
N MET A 471 -17.24 33.33 -39.47
CA MET A 471 -16.55 32.35 -38.65
C MET A 471 -15.44 32.99 -37.80
N ASP A 472 -14.68 33.93 -38.35
CA ASP A 472 -13.66 34.71 -37.63
C ASP A 472 -14.27 35.58 -36.52
N GLU A 473 -15.45 36.18 -36.75
CA GLU A 473 -16.14 36.95 -35.71
C GLU A 473 -16.55 36.05 -34.54
N LEU A 474 -17.14 34.88 -34.83
CA LEU A 474 -17.50 33.88 -33.82
C LEU A 474 -16.26 33.28 -33.13
N TRP A 475 -15.17 33.07 -33.86
CA TRP A 475 -13.89 32.63 -33.31
C TRP A 475 -13.32 33.63 -32.31
N ASN A 476 -13.34 34.92 -32.65
CA ASN A 476 -12.88 35.98 -31.74
C ASN A 476 -13.77 36.08 -30.50
N GLN A 477 -15.09 35.91 -30.64
CA GLN A 477 -16.00 35.81 -29.49
C GLN A 477 -15.69 34.62 -28.59
N ALA A 478 -15.36 33.45 -29.17
CA ALA A 478 -14.94 32.28 -28.39
C ALA A 478 -13.67 32.59 -27.57
N LYS A 479 -12.69 33.24 -28.21
CA LYS A 479 -11.41 33.63 -27.59
C LYS A 479 -11.57 34.65 -26.45
N GLU A 480 -12.61 35.50 -26.46
CA GLU A 480 -12.89 36.45 -25.38
C GLU A 480 -13.57 35.81 -24.15
N ARG A 481 -14.07 34.57 -24.28
CA ARG A 481 -14.77 33.85 -23.20
C ARG A 481 -13.86 32.91 -22.41
N GLU A 482 -12.72 32.55 -22.97
CA GLU A 482 -11.58 31.87 -22.32
C GLU A 482 -10.80 32.86 -21.45
#